data_AF-A0A9W8U5U2-F1
#
_entry.id   AF-A0A9W8U5U2-F1
#
_cell.length_a   1.000
_cell.length_b   1.000
_cell.length_c   1.000
_cell.angle_alpha   90.00
_cell.angle_beta   90.00
_cell.angle_gamma   90.00
#
_symmetry.space_group_name_H-M   'P 1'
#
loop_
_entity.id
_entity.type
_entity.pdbx_description
1 polymer ?
#
loop_
_entity_poly.entity_id
_entity_poly.type
_entity_poly.pdbx_seq_one_letter_code
_entity_poly.pdbx_strand_id
1 'polypeptide(L)'
;MILSAGNYEWPFELVLPGDTPESLEGISDAGITYTLRATINRGKLARHITCTKRLRIIRTLAPTALEFMHSVSVEQTWVNKVDYSISIPSKAVTFGSSVPLEIRLTPLAKGIDLQRIVVKLVEFHEFSMHSRHYVYTREHKSQREVTHWDIDVTTEQYWHDNIEETNQEGWVIKQALELPKTLAECSQDIDAHGIKLDLGIPIYIFISPLVNLDNQGNMTNQSPSTVDQENEFVGPPLYGAHVLDQLYSTLETLQAPVQNTQPDSIDTDTEQNRTRLEPGRIDNSQACPSRSSSESVSTDSGDLLELSRVPTYRTALRAPSQCHNQPPGYEDTTIYNH
;
A
#
# COMPACT_ATOMS: atom_id res chain seq x y z
N MET A 1 -43.05 -34.09 -29.34
CA MET A 1 -42.83 -35.46 -28.85
C MET A 1 -43.03 -35.45 -27.34
N ILE A 2 -43.65 -36.47 -26.76
CA ILE A 2 -43.75 -36.66 -25.30
C ILE A 2 -42.83 -37.84 -24.94
N LEU A 3 -42.00 -37.67 -23.92
CA LEU A 3 -41.19 -38.76 -23.38
C LEU A 3 -42.06 -39.63 -22.46
N SER A 4 -41.92 -40.94 -22.56
CA SER A 4 -42.55 -41.91 -21.64
C SER A 4 -41.89 -41.88 -20.26
N ALA A 5 -42.43 -42.60 -19.28
CA ALA A 5 -41.70 -42.85 -18.05
C ALA A 5 -40.47 -43.73 -18.32
N GLY A 6 -39.30 -43.31 -17.82
CA GLY A 6 -38.04 -44.03 -18.02
C GLY A 6 -36.83 -43.17 -17.63
N ASN A 7 -35.67 -43.80 -17.51
CA ASN A 7 -34.39 -43.11 -17.39
C ASN A 7 -33.92 -42.72 -18.80
N TYR A 8 -33.47 -41.48 -18.97
CA TYR A 8 -32.95 -40.95 -20.22
C TYR A 8 -31.58 -40.34 -19.99
N GLU A 9 -30.63 -40.73 -20.83
CA GLU A 9 -29.26 -40.24 -20.81
C GLU A 9 -28.99 -39.48 -22.10
N TRP A 10 -28.45 -38.26 -21.95
CA TRP A 10 -28.04 -37.42 -23.06
C TRP A 10 -26.52 -37.19 -22.93
N PRO A 11 -25.69 -37.95 -23.66
CA PRO A 11 -24.26 -37.69 -23.69
C PRO A 11 -24.01 -36.31 -24.31
N PHE A 12 -23.07 -35.57 -23.74
CA PHE A 12 -22.60 -34.30 -24.26
C PHE A 12 -21.08 -34.23 -24.13
N GLU A 13 -20.46 -33.49 -25.03
CA GLU A 13 -19.04 -33.16 -24.98
C GLU A 13 -18.92 -31.63 -24.95
N LEU A 14 -17.96 -31.13 -24.18
CA LEU A 14 -17.65 -29.70 -24.08
C LEU A 14 -16.14 -29.54 -24.03
N VAL A 15 -15.55 -29.15 -25.15
CA VAL A 15 -14.15 -28.74 -25.21
C VAL A 15 -14.03 -27.38 -24.52
N LEU A 16 -13.27 -27.31 -23.44
CA LEU A 16 -12.93 -26.04 -22.79
C LEU A 16 -11.85 -25.31 -23.61
N PRO A 17 -12.00 -24.01 -23.89
CA PRO A 17 -10.95 -23.20 -24.51
C PRO A 17 -9.63 -23.29 -23.74
N GLY A 18 -8.50 -23.34 -24.44
CA GLY A 18 -7.16 -23.51 -23.82
C GLY A 18 -6.75 -22.34 -22.92
N ASP A 19 -7.35 -21.17 -23.13
CA ASP A 19 -7.24 -19.92 -22.39
C ASP A 19 -8.24 -19.80 -21.22
N THR A 20 -9.10 -20.81 -20.98
CA THR A 20 -10.03 -20.80 -19.83
C THR A 20 -9.27 -20.69 -18.50
N PRO A 21 -9.46 -19.62 -17.71
CA PRO A 21 -8.74 -19.46 -16.46
C PRO A 21 -9.21 -20.45 -15.38
N GLU A 22 -8.31 -20.74 -14.46
CA GLU A 22 -8.55 -21.44 -13.20
C GLU A 22 -9.73 -20.87 -12.39
N SER A 23 -10.23 -21.68 -11.48
CA SER A 23 -11.27 -21.27 -10.53
C SER A 23 -10.65 -20.63 -9.29
N LEU A 24 -11.01 -19.38 -9.07
CA LEU A 24 -10.64 -18.60 -7.91
C LEU A 24 -11.84 -18.56 -6.94
N GLU A 25 -11.71 -19.27 -5.81
CA GLU A 25 -12.71 -19.35 -4.75
C GLU A 25 -11.99 -19.19 -3.40
N GLY A 26 -12.43 -18.25 -2.55
CA GLY A 26 -11.86 -18.02 -1.21
C GLY A 26 -11.58 -16.55 -0.87
N ILE A 27 -11.47 -15.69 -1.89
CA ILE A 27 -11.27 -14.25 -1.75
C ILE A 27 -12.63 -13.54 -1.63
N SER A 28 -12.72 -12.47 -0.84
CA SER A 28 -13.94 -11.69 -0.62
C SER A 28 -14.34 -10.80 -1.79
N ASP A 29 -13.33 -10.28 -2.50
CA ASP A 29 -13.48 -9.11 -3.37
C ASP A 29 -13.69 -9.52 -4.84
N ALA A 30 -13.24 -10.71 -5.23
CA ALA A 30 -13.41 -11.29 -6.56
C ALA A 30 -13.36 -12.82 -6.54
N GLY A 31 -13.83 -13.47 -7.61
CA GLY A 31 -13.75 -14.91 -7.79
C GLY A 31 -14.18 -15.37 -9.18
N ILE A 32 -13.72 -16.56 -9.57
CA ILE A 32 -14.00 -17.21 -10.86
C ILE A 32 -14.57 -18.59 -10.55
N THR A 33 -15.83 -18.84 -10.91
CA THR A 33 -16.53 -20.10 -10.58
C THR A 33 -17.26 -20.65 -11.80
N TYR A 34 -17.01 -21.92 -12.13
CA TYR A 34 -17.65 -22.59 -13.26
C TYR A 34 -18.83 -23.46 -12.80
N THR A 35 -19.88 -23.53 -13.63
CA THR A 35 -21.07 -24.33 -13.33
C THR A 35 -21.71 -24.83 -14.63
N LEU A 36 -21.81 -26.15 -14.78
CA LEU A 36 -22.64 -26.76 -15.81
C LEU A 36 -24.11 -26.60 -15.43
N ARG A 37 -24.95 -26.18 -16.39
CA ARG A 37 -26.39 -25.95 -16.21
C ARG A 37 -27.19 -26.65 -17.30
N ALA A 38 -27.67 -27.85 -17.03
CA ALA A 38 -28.57 -28.57 -17.93
C ALA A 38 -30.02 -28.06 -17.73
N THR A 39 -30.74 -27.81 -18.82
CA THR A 39 -32.13 -27.31 -18.78
C THR A 39 -33.02 -28.05 -19.78
N ILE A 40 -34.09 -28.66 -19.26
CA ILE A 40 -35.15 -29.28 -20.05
C ILE A 40 -36.19 -28.22 -20.39
N ASN A 41 -36.13 -27.72 -21.63
CA ASN A 41 -37.04 -26.72 -22.18
C ASN A 41 -38.43 -27.32 -22.42
N ARG A 42 -39.31 -27.24 -21.42
CA ARG A 42 -40.73 -27.58 -21.55
C ARG A 42 -41.48 -26.46 -22.31
N GLY A 43 -42.54 -26.81 -23.04
CA GLY A 43 -43.23 -25.90 -23.97
C GLY A 43 -43.90 -24.68 -23.32
N LYS A 44 -44.46 -23.79 -24.16
CA LYS A 44 -44.84 -22.37 -23.88
C LYS A 44 -45.57 -22.01 -22.57
N LEU A 45 -46.14 -22.95 -21.81
CA LEU A 45 -46.84 -22.73 -20.54
C LEU A 45 -46.23 -23.50 -19.35
N ALA A 46 -45.13 -24.23 -19.55
CA ALA A 46 -44.52 -25.09 -18.54
C ALA A 46 -43.11 -24.61 -18.17
N ARG A 47 -42.91 -24.21 -16.92
CA ARG A 47 -41.60 -23.82 -16.36
C ARG A 47 -40.55 -24.88 -16.71
N HIS A 48 -39.42 -24.46 -17.27
CA HIS A 48 -38.32 -25.36 -17.61
C HIS A 48 -37.73 -26.02 -16.34
N ILE A 49 -37.21 -27.24 -16.48
CA ILE A 49 -36.54 -27.94 -15.37
C ILE A 49 -35.04 -27.73 -15.54
N THR A 50 -34.37 -27.16 -14.55
CA THR A 50 -32.93 -26.90 -14.58
C THR A 50 -32.24 -27.62 -13.43
N CYS A 51 -31.09 -28.24 -13.69
CA CYS A 51 -30.14 -28.67 -12.67
C CYS A 51 -28.76 -28.06 -12.93
N THR A 52 -27.96 -27.94 -11.87
CA THR A 52 -26.65 -27.29 -11.90
C THR A 52 -25.60 -28.11 -11.15
N LYS A 53 -24.39 -28.19 -11.70
CA LYS A 53 -23.23 -28.83 -11.07
C LYS A 53 -22.03 -27.87 -11.15
N ARG A 54 -21.44 -27.50 -10.00
CA ARG A 54 -20.18 -26.74 -9.97
C ARG A 54 -19.06 -27.56 -10.62
N LEU A 55 -18.15 -26.87 -11.28
CA LEU A 55 -16.85 -27.38 -11.70
C LEU A 55 -15.76 -26.50 -11.08
N ARG A 56 -14.64 -27.11 -10.69
CA ARG A 56 -13.41 -26.39 -10.37
C ARG A 56 -12.38 -26.73 -11.45
N ILE A 57 -11.87 -25.69 -12.10
CA ILE A 57 -10.75 -25.75 -13.04
C ILE A 57 -9.50 -25.42 -12.24
N ILE A 58 -8.50 -26.29 -12.30
CA ILE A 58 -7.19 -26.07 -11.69
C ILE A 58 -6.18 -26.15 -12.83
N ARG A 59 -5.42 -25.08 -13.05
CA ARG A 59 -4.25 -25.09 -13.93
C ARG A 59 -3.02 -25.42 -13.10
N THR A 60 -2.08 -26.15 -13.69
CA THR A 60 -0.78 -26.48 -13.10
C THR A 60 0.30 -26.28 -14.15
N LEU A 61 1.50 -25.87 -13.73
CA LEU A 61 2.68 -25.87 -14.60
C LEU A 61 2.95 -27.29 -15.10
N ALA A 62 3.52 -27.41 -16.31
CA ALA A 62 3.95 -28.69 -16.85
C ALA A 62 5.11 -29.26 -16.00
N PRO A 63 5.27 -30.59 -15.84
CA PRO A 63 6.40 -31.18 -15.11
C PRO A 63 7.80 -30.82 -15.66
N THR A 64 7.86 -30.26 -16.87
CA THR A 64 9.07 -29.79 -17.55
C THR A 64 9.14 -28.25 -17.63
N ALA A 65 8.36 -27.53 -16.82
CA ALA A 65 8.33 -26.07 -16.81
C ALA A 65 9.65 -25.50 -16.25
N LEU A 66 10.14 -24.44 -16.89
CA LEU A 66 11.46 -23.84 -16.60
C LEU A 66 11.51 -23.18 -15.23
N GLU A 67 10.35 -22.76 -14.73
CA GLU A 67 10.10 -22.15 -13.43
C GLU A 67 10.46 -23.07 -12.25
N PHE A 68 10.52 -24.39 -12.46
CA PHE A 68 11.02 -25.37 -11.48
C PHE A 68 12.56 -25.48 -11.44
N MET A 69 13.26 -24.92 -12.43
CA MET A 69 14.72 -24.96 -12.55
C MET A 69 15.39 -23.59 -12.32
N HIS A 70 14.59 -22.54 -12.09
CA HIS A 70 15.07 -21.19 -11.80
C HIS A 70 15.05 -20.93 -10.29
N SER A 71 16.24 -20.80 -9.70
CA SER A 71 16.40 -20.27 -8.35
C SER A 71 16.13 -18.76 -8.31
N VAL A 72 15.79 -18.27 -7.12
CA VAL A 72 15.61 -16.87 -6.79
C VAL A 72 16.53 -16.56 -5.61
N SER A 73 17.46 -15.63 -5.79
CA SER A 73 18.31 -15.12 -4.70
C SER A 73 18.36 -13.59 -4.68
N VAL A 74 18.60 -13.05 -3.49
CA VAL A 74 18.81 -11.61 -3.24
C VAL A 74 20.04 -11.49 -2.34
N GLU A 75 21.07 -10.83 -2.85
CA GLU A 75 22.34 -10.57 -2.16
C GLU A 75 22.50 -9.05 -2.02
N GLN A 76 22.48 -8.55 -0.80
CA GLN A 76 22.40 -7.12 -0.47
C GLN A 76 23.04 -6.82 0.89
N THR A 77 23.44 -5.56 1.09
CA THR A 77 24.14 -5.13 2.31
C THR A 77 23.34 -4.10 3.11
N TRP A 78 23.08 -4.38 4.39
CA TRP A 78 22.70 -3.34 5.35
C TRP A 78 23.99 -2.68 5.88
N VAL A 79 24.27 -1.48 5.36
CA VAL A 79 25.48 -0.69 5.66
C VAL A 79 25.74 -0.61 7.16
N ASN A 80 26.97 -0.93 7.56
CA ASN A 80 27.44 -0.99 8.95
C ASN A 80 26.62 -1.95 9.87
N LYS A 81 25.90 -2.92 9.29
CA LYS A 81 25.16 -3.94 10.02
C LYS A 81 25.50 -5.35 9.56
N VAL A 82 24.88 -5.82 8.48
CA VAL A 82 25.00 -7.19 7.99
C VAL A 82 25.03 -7.19 6.47
N ASP A 83 25.85 -8.05 5.89
CA ASP A 83 25.66 -8.50 4.52
C ASP A 83 24.72 -9.71 4.54
N TYR A 84 23.76 -9.77 3.61
CA TYR A 84 22.76 -10.85 3.59
C TYR A 84 22.53 -11.41 2.19
N SER A 85 22.43 -12.74 2.17
CA SER A 85 22.13 -13.54 0.99
C SER A 85 20.93 -14.43 1.32
N ILE A 86 19.78 -14.14 0.73
CA ILE A 86 18.55 -14.91 0.86
C ILE A 86 18.33 -15.68 -0.44
N SER A 87 18.05 -16.99 -0.39
CA SER A 87 17.83 -17.80 -1.59
C SER A 87 16.76 -18.89 -1.44
N ILE A 88 16.09 -19.18 -2.55
CA ILE A 88 15.11 -20.24 -2.73
C ILE A 88 15.45 -20.93 -4.08
N PRO A 89 15.57 -22.27 -4.16
CA PRO A 89 16.09 -22.95 -5.35
C PRO A 89 15.11 -23.09 -6.52
N SER A 90 13.82 -22.76 -6.32
CA SER A 90 12.79 -22.81 -7.36
C SER A 90 11.80 -21.67 -7.20
N LYS A 91 11.44 -20.99 -8.31
CA LYS A 91 10.36 -20.01 -8.34
C LYS A 91 8.98 -20.68 -8.26
N ALA A 92 8.82 -21.88 -8.83
CA ALA A 92 7.57 -22.64 -8.77
C ALA A 92 7.57 -23.64 -7.60
N VAL A 93 6.51 -23.64 -6.79
CA VAL A 93 6.34 -24.57 -5.66
C VAL A 93 4.91 -25.12 -5.66
N THR A 94 4.72 -26.37 -5.20
CA THR A 94 3.44 -27.07 -5.21
C THR A 94 2.69 -26.88 -3.89
N PHE A 95 1.36 -26.77 -3.92
CA PHE A 95 0.53 -26.73 -2.71
C PHE A 95 0.75 -27.99 -1.85
N GLY A 96 0.89 -27.80 -0.55
CA GLY A 96 1.14 -28.86 0.41
C GLY A 96 2.55 -29.48 0.40
N SER A 97 3.51 -28.97 -0.39
CA SER A 97 4.95 -29.18 -0.15
C SER A 97 5.53 -28.02 0.68
N SER A 98 6.83 -28.02 0.95
CA SER A 98 7.53 -26.88 1.57
C SER A 98 8.33 -26.06 0.56
N VAL A 99 8.55 -24.78 0.89
CA VAL A 99 9.59 -23.95 0.26
C VAL A 99 10.88 -24.12 1.04
N PRO A 100 11.97 -24.67 0.47
CA PRO A 100 13.28 -24.64 1.11
C PRO A 100 13.86 -23.22 0.99
N LEU A 101 13.95 -22.53 2.13
CA LEU A 101 14.51 -21.19 2.27
C LEU A 101 15.89 -21.28 2.91
N GLU A 102 16.87 -20.58 2.34
CA GLU A 102 18.20 -20.40 2.91
C GLU A 102 18.50 -18.91 3.10
N ILE A 103 18.92 -18.54 4.31
CA ILE A 103 19.35 -17.19 4.69
C ILE A 103 20.78 -17.29 5.22
N ARG A 104 21.70 -16.55 4.59
CA ARG A 104 23.08 -16.34 5.05
C ARG A 104 23.23 -14.87 5.48
N LEU A 105 23.80 -14.63 6.65
CA LEU A 105 23.93 -13.31 7.28
C LEU A 105 25.33 -13.14 7.88
N THR A 106 26.18 -12.29 7.30
CA THR A 106 27.53 -12.00 7.81
C THR A 106 27.55 -10.64 8.51
N PRO A 107 27.97 -10.54 9.80
CA PRO A 107 28.05 -9.27 10.50
C PRO A 107 29.18 -8.39 9.97
N LEU A 108 28.90 -7.09 9.85
CA LEU A 108 29.83 -6.05 9.40
C LEU A 108 30.25 -5.09 10.53
N ALA A 109 29.68 -5.25 11.73
CA ALA A 109 30.10 -4.55 12.94
C ALA A 109 30.03 -5.49 14.16
N LYS A 110 30.85 -5.21 15.17
CA LYS A 110 30.88 -5.94 16.45
C LYS A 110 29.67 -5.60 17.31
N GLY A 111 29.25 -6.51 18.18
CA GLY A 111 28.08 -6.30 19.05
C GLY A 111 26.74 -6.36 18.31
N ILE A 112 26.73 -6.98 17.12
CA ILE A 112 25.54 -7.36 16.36
C ILE A 112 25.15 -8.77 16.75
N ASP A 113 23.86 -8.95 17.00
CA ASP A 113 23.27 -10.19 17.50
C ASP A 113 21.87 -10.34 16.86
N LEU A 114 21.58 -11.53 16.33
CA LEU A 114 20.29 -11.85 15.71
C LEU A 114 19.38 -12.46 16.75
N GLN A 115 18.25 -11.80 17.04
CA GLN A 115 17.27 -12.32 17.99
C GLN A 115 16.31 -13.30 17.29
N ARG A 116 15.80 -12.90 16.12
CA ARG A 116 14.61 -13.51 15.54
C ARG A 116 14.46 -13.19 14.06
N ILE A 117 13.92 -14.13 13.28
CA ILE A 117 13.51 -13.95 11.90
C ILE A 117 12.05 -14.40 11.76
N VAL A 118 11.18 -13.49 11.30
CA VAL A 118 9.79 -13.81 10.95
C VAL A 118 9.68 -13.88 9.43
N VAL A 119 9.29 -15.05 8.92
CA VAL A 119 9.03 -15.28 7.49
C VAL A 119 7.52 -15.35 7.30
N LYS A 120 6.97 -14.68 6.29
CA LYS A 120 5.52 -14.69 5.99
C LYS A 120 5.23 -15.25 4.62
N LEU A 121 4.05 -15.82 4.43
CA LEU A 121 3.45 -16.08 3.13
C LEU A 121 2.29 -15.09 2.94
N VAL A 122 2.35 -14.28 1.90
CA VAL A 122 1.36 -13.23 1.64
C VAL A 122 0.85 -13.35 0.21
N GLU A 123 -0.48 -13.37 0.06
CA GLU A 123 -1.15 -13.14 -1.22
C GLU A 123 -1.26 -11.62 -1.43
N PHE A 124 -0.79 -11.13 -2.57
CA PHE A 124 -1.03 -9.76 -3.03
C PHE A 124 -2.12 -9.79 -4.09
N HIS A 125 -3.20 -9.04 -3.89
CA HIS A 125 -4.35 -9.02 -4.79
C HIS A 125 -4.41 -7.66 -5.50
N GLU A 126 -4.57 -7.68 -6.83
CA GLU A 126 -4.74 -6.48 -7.65
C GLU A 126 -5.92 -6.67 -8.62
N PHE A 127 -6.97 -5.87 -8.44
CA PHE A 127 -8.20 -5.93 -9.21
C PHE A 127 -8.36 -4.68 -10.08
N SER A 128 -8.51 -4.86 -11.39
CA SER A 128 -8.69 -3.80 -12.38
C SER A 128 -10.05 -3.91 -13.10
N MET A 129 -11.01 -3.07 -12.70
CA MET A 129 -12.35 -3.06 -13.31
C MET A 129 -12.46 -2.00 -14.40
N HIS A 130 -12.64 -2.47 -15.64
CA HIS A 130 -12.95 -1.65 -16.81
C HIS A 130 -14.46 -1.50 -16.99
N SER A 131 -15.01 -0.33 -16.66
CA SER A 131 -16.44 -0.04 -16.82
C SER A 131 -16.75 0.36 -18.25
N ARG A 132 -17.76 -0.27 -18.88
CA ARG A 132 -18.23 0.10 -20.23
C ARG A 132 -18.86 1.51 -20.31
N HIS A 133 -19.06 2.18 -19.19
CA HIS A 133 -19.75 3.47 -19.08
C HIS A 133 -18.99 4.53 -18.27
N TYR A 134 -17.73 4.27 -17.89
CA TYR A 134 -16.88 5.26 -17.24
C TYR A 134 -15.48 5.26 -17.87
N VAL A 135 -14.91 6.46 -18.04
CA VAL A 135 -13.59 6.68 -18.66
C VAL A 135 -12.44 6.28 -17.71
N TYR A 136 -12.72 6.07 -16.41
CA TYR A 136 -11.74 5.56 -15.46
C TYR A 136 -11.73 4.02 -15.42
N THR A 137 -10.55 3.43 -15.33
CA THR A 137 -10.35 2.10 -14.72
C THR A 137 -10.41 2.28 -13.20
N ARG A 138 -11.05 1.34 -12.48
CA ARG A 138 -10.89 1.26 -11.02
C ARG A 138 -9.88 0.18 -10.68
N GLU A 139 -8.79 0.59 -10.06
CA GLU A 139 -7.84 -0.31 -9.41
C GLU A 139 -8.18 -0.45 -7.93
N HIS A 140 -8.17 -1.67 -7.42
CA HIS A 140 -8.20 -1.96 -6.00
C HIS A 140 -7.07 -2.94 -5.67
N LYS A 141 -6.24 -2.61 -4.68
CA LYS A 141 -5.15 -3.46 -4.23
C LYS A 141 -5.38 -3.85 -2.77
N SER A 142 -5.21 -5.12 -2.48
CA SER A 142 -5.40 -5.75 -1.17
C SER A 142 -4.27 -6.73 -0.91
N GLN A 143 -4.10 -7.17 0.33
CA GLN A 143 -3.14 -8.23 0.66
C GLN A 143 -3.65 -9.07 1.82
N ARG A 144 -3.31 -10.35 1.81
CA ARG A 144 -3.72 -11.32 2.82
C ARG A 144 -2.52 -12.14 3.28
N GLU A 145 -2.21 -12.04 4.57
CA GLU A 145 -1.30 -12.98 5.23
C GLU A 145 -1.97 -14.35 5.31
N VAL A 146 -1.31 -15.35 4.73
CA VAL A 146 -1.79 -16.74 4.67
C VAL A 146 -1.28 -17.54 5.86
N THR A 147 0.01 -17.39 6.16
CA THR A 147 0.70 -18.02 7.29
C THR A 147 2.01 -17.29 7.56
N HIS A 148 2.65 -17.57 8.70
CA HIS A 148 4.02 -17.16 8.99
C HIS A 148 4.77 -18.26 9.73
N TRP A 149 6.09 -18.21 9.63
CA TRP A 149 7.04 -19.05 10.37
C TRP A 149 7.89 -18.13 11.23
N ASP A 150 8.12 -18.58 12.46
CA ASP A 150 8.80 -17.83 13.50
C ASP A 150 10.09 -18.57 13.85
N ILE A 151 11.23 -17.90 13.69
CA ILE A 151 12.56 -18.49 13.86
C ILE A 151 13.29 -17.66 14.90
N ASP A 152 13.28 -18.10 16.16
CA ASP A 152 14.18 -17.57 17.17
C ASP A 152 15.61 -17.96 16.78
N VAL A 153 16.49 -16.96 16.60
CA VAL A 153 17.86 -17.18 16.16
C VAL A 153 18.75 -17.22 17.41
N THR A 154 19.52 -18.29 17.55
CA THR A 154 20.56 -18.41 18.56
C THR A 154 21.91 -18.64 17.90
N THR A 155 22.94 -17.99 18.43
CA THR A 155 24.33 -18.15 17.97
C THR A 155 24.76 -19.61 18.07
N GLU A 156 24.41 -20.31 19.16
CA GLU A 156 24.73 -21.73 19.37
C GLU A 156 24.20 -22.69 18.27
N GLN A 157 23.11 -22.32 17.58
CA GLN A 157 22.46 -23.18 16.58
C GLN A 157 22.79 -22.78 15.14
N TYR A 158 22.94 -21.48 14.86
CA TYR A 158 23.01 -20.96 13.48
C TYR A 158 24.34 -20.29 13.13
N TRP A 159 25.20 -19.98 14.10
CA TRP A 159 26.50 -19.36 13.82
C TRP A 159 27.50 -20.35 13.22
N HIS A 160 28.27 -19.89 12.25
CA HIS A 160 29.33 -20.61 11.58
C HIS A 160 30.57 -19.69 11.47
N ASP A 161 31.71 -20.13 12.00
CA ASP A 161 32.97 -19.38 11.93
C ASP A 161 33.57 -19.31 10.50
N ASN A 162 33.06 -20.14 9.58
CA ASN A 162 33.44 -20.15 8.17
C ASN A 162 32.27 -20.63 7.30
N ILE A 163 31.62 -19.69 6.62
CA ILE A 163 30.56 -19.97 5.65
C ILE A 163 31.19 -20.36 4.30
N GLU A 164 30.87 -21.55 3.79
CA GLU A 164 31.21 -22.01 2.42
C GLU A 164 32.70 -21.87 2.05
N GLU A 165 33.60 -22.13 3.00
CA GLU A 165 35.07 -22.02 2.86
C GLU A 165 35.60 -20.61 2.55
N THR A 166 34.73 -19.58 2.56
CA THR A 166 35.07 -18.18 2.28
C THR A 166 35.95 -17.52 3.36
N ASN A 167 35.98 -18.10 4.57
CA ASN A 167 36.52 -17.49 5.80
C ASN A 167 35.73 -16.26 6.28
N GLN A 168 34.45 -16.13 5.87
CA GLN A 168 33.50 -15.21 6.48
C GLN A 168 32.74 -15.91 7.60
N GLU A 169 32.65 -15.25 8.75
CA GLU A 169 31.80 -15.68 9.87
C GLU A 169 30.34 -15.20 9.66
N GLY A 170 29.39 -15.83 10.34
CA GLY A 170 28.00 -15.37 10.36
C GLY A 170 26.96 -16.46 10.65
N TRP A 171 25.69 -16.11 10.47
CA TRP A 171 24.57 -17.01 10.68
C TRP A 171 24.08 -17.63 9.37
N VAL A 172 23.83 -18.95 9.37
CA VAL A 172 23.28 -19.71 8.24
C VAL A 172 22.02 -20.43 8.70
N ILE A 173 20.87 -19.98 8.22
CA ILE A 173 19.54 -20.52 8.54
C ILE A 173 19.00 -21.24 7.31
N LYS A 174 18.74 -22.55 7.42
CA LYS A 174 18.12 -23.36 6.36
C LYS A 174 16.80 -23.94 6.89
N GLN A 175 15.68 -23.50 6.34
CA GLN A 175 14.34 -23.80 6.85
C GLN A 175 13.41 -24.31 5.74
N ALA A 176 12.63 -25.35 6.05
CA ALA A 176 11.51 -25.78 5.21
C ALA A 176 10.24 -25.02 5.63
N LEU A 177 9.67 -24.24 4.73
CA LEU A 177 8.45 -23.46 4.94
C LEU A 177 7.24 -24.26 4.43
N GLU A 178 6.62 -25.04 5.31
CA GLU A 178 5.48 -25.93 4.97
C GLU A 178 4.26 -25.15 4.47
N LEU A 179 3.91 -25.29 3.18
CA LEU A 179 2.80 -24.57 2.57
C LEU A 179 1.43 -25.15 2.94
N PRO A 180 0.37 -24.32 2.92
CA PRO A 180 -1.01 -24.79 3.07
C PRO A 180 -1.38 -25.89 2.06
N LYS A 181 -2.26 -26.80 2.50
CA LYS A 181 -2.53 -28.06 1.79
C LYS A 181 -3.77 -27.99 0.91
N THR A 182 -4.54 -26.90 1.00
CA THR A 182 -5.78 -26.72 0.23
C THR A 182 -5.84 -25.36 -0.47
N LEU A 183 -6.43 -25.35 -1.67
CA LEU A 183 -6.75 -24.14 -2.45
C LEU A 183 -7.95 -23.34 -1.86
N ALA A 184 -8.13 -23.42 -0.54
CA ALA A 184 -9.11 -22.69 0.26
C ALA A 184 -8.42 -21.98 1.44
N GLU A 185 -7.29 -22.51 1.92
CA GLU A 185 -6.37 -21.82 2.82
C GLU A 185 -5.51 -20.81 2.06
N CYS A 186 -5.05 -21.17 0.85
CA CYS A 186 -4.17 -20.36 0.03
C CYS A 186 -4.60 -20.39 -1.44
N SER A 187 -4.69 -19.23 -2.08
CA SER A 187 -4.92 -19.08 -3.52
C SER A 187 -3.63 -19.33 -4.31
N GLN A 188 -3.75 -19.59 -5.61
CA GLN A 188 -2.62 -19.71 -6.53
C GLN A 188 -2.45 -18.44 -7.35
N ASP A 189 -1.24 -18.20 -7.86
CA ASP A 189 -0.96 -17.11 -8.80
C ASP A 189 -1.95 -17.17 -9.98
N ILE A 190 -2.52 -16.02 -10.33
CA ILE A 190 -3.50 -15.87 -11.43
C ILE A 190 -3.37 -14.46 -12.03
N ASP A 191 -3.51 -14.36 -13.34
CA ASP A 191 -3.74 -13.08 -14.04
C ASP A 191 -4.84 -13.31 -15.10
N ALA A 192 -6.09 -13.02 -14.73
CA ALA A 192 -7.25 -13.33 -15.56
C ALA A 192 -8.42 -12.37 -15.31
N HIS A 193 -9.05 -11.90 -16.39
CA HIS A 193 -10.26 -11.05 -16.35
C HIS A 193 -10.12 -9.75 -15.51
N GLY A 194 -8.88 -9.24 -15.34
CA GLY A 194 -8.59 -8.09 -14.49
C GLY A 194 -8.42 -8.43 -13.01
N ILE A 195 -8.41 -9.71 -12.65
CA ILE A 195 -8.00 -10.20 -11.33
C ILE A 195 -6.56 -10.69 -11.46
N LYS A 196 -5.66 -10.05 -10.72
CA LYS A 196 -4.27 -10.48 -10.56
C LYS A 196 -4.00 -10.86 -9.11
N LEU A 197 -3.32 -12.00 -8.92
CA LEU A 197 -2.81 -12.44 -7.63
C LEU A 197 -1.38 -12.93 -7.81
N ASP A 198 -0.48 -12.41 -6.97
CA ASP A 198 0.89 -12.91 -6.83
C ASP A 198 1.10 -13.38 -5.39
N LEU A 199 1.76 -14.51 -5.18
CA LEU A 199 2.29 -14.89 -3.86
C LEU A 199 3.68 -14.28 -3.64
N GLY A 200 3.95 -13.83 -2.42
CA GLY A 200 5.28 -13.40 -1.99
C GLY A 200 5.66 -13.92 -0.61
N ILE A 201 6.96 -13.94 -0.34
CA ILE A 201 7.53 -14.39 0.94
C ILE A 201 8.31 -13.23 1.61
N PRO A 202 7.64 -12.30 2.33
CA PRO A 202 8.32 -11.25 3.09
C PRO A 202 9.10 -11.83 4.27
N ILE A 203 10.32 -11.37 4.48
CA ILE A 203 11.21 -11.80 5.55
C ILE A 203 11.58 -10.57 6.41
N TYR A 204 11.38 -10.68 7.72
CA TYR A 204 11.65 -9.64 8.71
C TYR A 204 12.74 -10.13 9.66
N ILE A 205 13.89 -9.47 9.66
CA ILE A 205 15.07 -9.85 10.47
C ILE A 205 15.19 -8.86 11.64
N PHE A 206 15.16 -9.37 12.87
CA PHE A 206 15.24 -8.58 14.09
C PHE A 206 16.65 -8.70 14.69
N ILE A 207 17.40 -7.60 14.59
CA ILE A 207 18.76 -7.45 15.12
C ILE A 207 18.69 -6.70 16.46
N SER A 208 19.42 -7.18 17.47
CA SER A 208 19.65 -6.48 18.75
C SER A 208 20.18 -5.06 18.53
N PRO A 209 19.76 -4.06 19.33
CA PRO A 209 20.38 -2.73 19.33
C PRO A 209 21.90 -2.83 19.57
N LEU A 210 22.68 -2.11 18.76
CA LEU A 210 24.15 -2.22 18.75
C LEU A 210 24.74 -1.96 20.15
N VAL A 211 25.32 -3.00 20.74
CA VAL A 211 26.10 -2.86 21.97
C VAL A 211 27.48 -2.33 21.59
N ASN A 212 27.72 -1.04 21.87
CA ASN A 212 29.03 -0.42 21.63
C ASN A 212 30.07 -1.04 22.56
N LEU A 213 30.88 -1.96 22.03
CA LEU A 213 31.98 -2.61 22.77
C LEU A 213 33.26 -1.79 22.64
N ASP A 214 34.01 -1.60 23.74
CA ASP A 214 35.33 -1.00 23.70
C ASP A 214 36.39 -1.95 23.09
N ASN A 215 37.62 -1.45 22.94
CA ASN A 215 38.76 -2.23 22.45
C ASN A 215 39.20 -3.37 23.41
N GLN A 216 38.55 -3.54 24.56
CA GLN A 216 38.78 -4.62 25.52
C GLN A 216 37.56 -5.56 25.66
N GLY A 217 36.47 -5.33 24.91
CA GLY A 217 35.26 -6.15 24.94
C GLY A 217 34.26 -5.80 26.04
N ASN A 218 34.42 -4.66 26.74
CA ASN A 218 33.42 -4.20 27.70
C ASN A 218 32.31 -3.41 27.01
N MET A 219 31.09 -3.52 27.53
CA MET A 219 29.96 -2.69 27.09
C MET A 219 30.21 -1.22 27.48
N THR A 220 30.40 -0.34 26.50
CA THR A 220 30.43 1.10 26.75
C THR A 220 29.00 1.57 26.98
N ASN A 221 28.61 1.62 28.26
CA ASN A 221 27.41 2.30 28.70
C ASN A 221 27.57 3.81 28.50
N GLN A 222 27.38 4.25 27.25
CA GLN A 222 26.99 5.62 26.95
C GLN A 222 25.52 5.81 27.33
N SER A 223 25.23 5.74 28.64
CA SER A 223 24.34 6.76 29.19
C SER A 223 24.94 8.12 28.78
N PRO A 224 24.12 9.11 28.38
CA PRO A 224 24.65 10.38 27.90
C PRO A 224 25.41 11.08 29.02
N SER A 225 26.72 10.87 29.07
CA SER A 225 27.60 11.57 29.99
C SER A 225 27.59 13.03 29.57
N THR A 226 27.10 13.89 30.46
CA THR A 226 27.12 15.34 30.28
C THR A 226 28.55 15.77 30.02
N VAL A 227 28.87 16.02 28.75
CA VAL A 227 30.04 16.79 28.39
C VAL A 227 29.67 18.22 28.72
N ASP A 228 30.34 18.79 29.72
CA ASP A 228 30.19 20.21 30.08
C ASP A 228 30.80 21.08 28.96
N GLN A 229 30.03 21.22 27.88
CA GLN A 229 30.19 22.23 26.86
C GLN A 229 28.92 23.07 26.82
N GLU A 230 29.04 24.32 27.25
CA GLU A 230 27.97 25.32 27.20
C GLU A 230 27.64 25.64 25.73
N ASN A 231 26.69 24.90 25.17
CA ASN A 231 26.08 25.16 23.87
C ASN A 231 24.56 24.98 24.05
N GLU A 232 23.80 26.06 23.90
CA GLU A 232 22.37 26.10 24.23
C GLU A 232 21.52 25.29 23.23
N PHE A 233 21.44 23.98 23.42
CA PHE A 233 20.41 23.17 22.80
C PHE A 233 19.08 23.41 23.52
N VAL A 234 18.38 24.47 23.11
CA VAL A 234 17.11 24.90 23.70
C VAL A 234 16.04 23.82 23.46
N GLY A 235 15.84 22.95 24.46
CA GLY A 235 14.72 22.04 24.50
C GLY A 235 13.38 22.78 24.55
N PRO A 236 12.27 22.16 24.11
CA PRO A 236 10.96 22.79 24.16
C PRO A 236 10.61 23.20 25.61
N PRO A 237 10.00 24.37 25.82
CA PRO A 237 9.74 24.90 27.16
C PRO A 237 8.83 23.98 27.97
N LEU A 238 9.02 24.00 29.29
CA LEU A 238 8.16 23.30 30.24
C LEU A 238 6.68 23.67 30.02
N TYR A 239 5.77 22.72 30.26
CA TYR A 239 4.34 22.83 29.93
C TYR A 239 3.60 24.08 30.48
N GLY A 240 4.12 24.68 31.57
CA GLY A 240 3.61 25.94 32.13
C GLY A 240 4.17 27.23 31.53
N ALA A 241 5.06 27.14 30.52
CA ALA A 241 5.79 28.26 29.92
C ALA A 241 5.57 28.40 28.40
N HIS A 242 4.59 27.69 27.83
CA HIS A 242 4.15 27.91 26.45
C HIS A 242 3.45 29.28 26.32
N VAL A 243 3.97 30.15 25.47
CA VAL A 243 3.25 31.34 24.99
C VAL A 243 2.33 30.90 23.85
N LEU A 244 1.07 31.34 23.86
CA LEU A 244 0.12 31.06 22.79
C LEU A 244 0.45 31.87 21.52
N ASP A 245 0.21 31.28 20.35
CA ASP A 245 0.41 31.94 19.06
C ASP A 245 -0.38 33.26 18.98
N GLN A 246 0.30 34.34 18.60
CA GLN A 246 -0.35 35.61 18.32
C GLN A 246 -1.00 35.57 16.93
N LEU A 247 -2.24 36.06 16.84
CA LEU A 247 -2.95 36.14 15.56
C LEU A 247 -2.21 37.07 14.59
N TYR A 248 -2.21 36.68 13.30
CA TYR A 248 -1.35 37.20 12.22
C TYR A 248 -1.44 38.72 11.90
N SER A 249 -2.25 39.48 12.62
CA SER A 249 -2.52 40.90 12.39
C SER A 249 -1.59 41.87 13.14
N THR A 250 -0.54 41.40 13.82
CA THR A 250 0.35 42.23 14.66
C THR A 250 1.83 42.24 14.24
N LEU A 251 2.19 41.65 13.09
CA LEU A 251 3.57 41.63 12.58
C LEU A 251 3.82 42.76 11.56
N GLU A 252 4.23 43.94 12.04
CA GLU A 252 4.77 45.00 11.18
C GLU A 252 6.30 44.84 10.97
N THR A 253 6.69 44.63 9.71
CA THR A 253 8.04 44.85 9.14
C THR A 253 9.28 44.49 9.98
N LEU A 254 9.82 43.29 9.74
CA LEU A 254 11.27 43.05 9.80
C LEU A 254 11.84 43.16 8.37
N GLN A 255 12.81 44.06 8.16
CA GLN A 255 13.54 44.18 6.89
C GLN A 255 14.77 43.27 6.90
N ALA A 256 15.00 42.53 5.80
CA ALA A 256 16.16 41.67 5.66
C ALA A 256 17.45 42.46 5.32
N PRO A 257 18.62 42.07 5.84
CA PRO A 257 19.89 42.74 5.53
C PRO A 257 20.38 42.41 4.12
N VAL A 258 20.75 43.44 3.35
CA VAL A 258 21.33 43.29 2.01
C VAL A 258 22.86 43.32 2.10
N GLN A 259 23.53 42.25 1.65
CA GLN A 259 24.97 42.26 1.40
C GLN A 259 25.26 42.87 0.03
N ASN A 260 25.65 44.14 -0.02
CA ASN A 260 26.20 44.76 -1.21
C ASN A 260 27.73 44.67 -1.22
N THR A 261 28.28 44.00 -2.23
CA THR A 261 29.66 44.23 -2.68
C THR A 261 29.67 45.34 -3.73
N GLN A 262 30.60 46.29 -3.61
CA GLN A 262 30.77 47.38 -4.58
C GLN A 262 32.27 47.77 -4.65
N PRO A 263 32.84 47.93 -5.86
CA PRO A 263 34.25 48.32 -6.04
C PRO A 263 34.47 49.83 -5.97
N ASP A 264 35.75 50.24 -5.87
CA ASP A 264 36.21 51.61 -5.61
C ASP A 264 35.89 52.65 -6.70
N SER A 265 35.64 53.91 -6.30
CA SER A 265 36.36 55.09 -6.85
C SER A 265 36.02 56.45 -6.16
N ILE A 266 37.07 57.07 -5.60
CA ILE A 266 37.47 58.50 -5.74
C ILE A 266 36.51 59.64 -5.27
N ASP A 267 36.86 60.17 -4.08
CA ASP A 267 37.00 61.59 -3.67
C ASP A 267 35.88 62.67 -3.59
N THR A 268 36.13 63.56 -2.60
CA THR A 268 35.70 64.97 -2.42
C THR A 268 34.29 65.35 -1.92
N ASP A 269 34.22 65.47 -0.58
CA ASP A 269 33.98 66.71 0.18
C ASP A 269 32.67 67.53 0.13
N THR A 270 32.22 67.88 1.35
CA THR A 270 31.43 69.08 1.76
C THR A 270 30.00 69.27 1.24
N GLU A 271 29.08 69.92 1.96
CA GLU A 271 28.83 70.10 3.41
C GLU A 271 27.40 70.71 3.57
N GLN A 272 26.83 70.78 4.78
CA GLN A 272 25.75 71.72 5.17
C GLN A 272 24.35 71.56 4.48
N ASN A 273 23.22 72.04 5.02
CA ASN A 273 22.75 72.08 6.43
C ASN A 273 21.19 72.20 6.47
N ARG A 274 20.63 72.14 7.68
CA ARG A 274 19.37 72.77 8.21
C ARG A 274 18.61 73.78 7.30
N THR A 275 17.28 73.96 7.35
CA THR A 275 16.27 73.63 8.40
C THR A 275 14.80 73.68 7.91
N ARG A 276 13.95 72.80 8.45
CA ARG A 276 12.66 73.06 9.18
C ARG A 276 11.87 74.37 8.90
N LEU A 277 10.56 74.25 8.63
CA LEU A 277 9.49 75.06 9.30
C LEU A 277 8.06 74.45 9.14
N GLU A 278 7.48 74.05 10.27
CA GLU A 278 6.04 73.77 10.55
C GLU A 278 5.33 75.11 10.94
N PRO A 279 3.98 75.28 11.04
CA PRO A 279 3.06 74.32 11.70
C PRO A 279 1.53 74.23 11.35
N GLY A 280 0.99 73.01 11.45
CA GLY A 280 -0.35 72.72 12.05
C GLY A 280 -1.65 72.93 11.22
N ARG A 281 -2.85 72.46 11.67
CA ARG A 281 -3.20 71.69 12.89
C ARG A 281 -4.61 71.01 12.81
N ILE A 282 -4.69 69.72 13.19
CA ILE A 282 -5.88 68.93 13.64
C ILE A 282 -6.98 68.53 12.61
N ASP A 283 -7.01 67.22 12.33
CA ASP A 283 -8.09 66.20 12.39
C ASP A 283 -9.49 66.45 11.72
N ASN A 284 -10.23 65.43 11.24
CA ASN A 284 -10.19 63.99 11.58
C ASN A 284 -10.69 63.05 10.44
N SER A 285 -10.38 61.75 10.58
CA SER A 285 -11.03 60.56 9.97
C SER A 285 -11.21 60.43 8.43
N GLN A 286 -10.26 59.71 7.81
CA GLN A 286 -10.39 58.64 6.77
C GLN A 286 -11.31 58.80 5.53
N ALA A 287 -10.76 58.42 4.36
CA ALA A 287 -11.42 58.46 3.05
C ALA A 287 -11.49 57.08 2.35
N CYS A 288 -12.30 56.99 1.29
CA CYS A 288 -12.56 55.77 0.50
C CYS A 288 -11.49 55.49 -0.59
N PRO A 289 -11.40 54.24 -1.09
CA PRO A 289 -10.79 53.93 -2.38
C PRO A 289 -11.80 53.74 -3.53
N SER A 290 -11.35 54.15 -4.70
CA SER A 290 -11.93 54.13 -6.05
C SER A 290 -12.50 52.82 -6.63
N ARG A 291 -13.55 53.02 -7.44
CA ARG A 291 -13.97 52.30 -8.68
C ARG A 291 -12.83 51.60 -9.47
N SER A 292 -13.00 50.39 -10.01
CA SER A 292 -13.87 49.93 -11.15
C SER A 292 -13.21 50.18 -12.53
N SER A 293 -13.24 49.32 -13.56
CA SER A 293 -13.90 48.02 -13.87
C SER A 293 -13.01 47.20 -14.84
N SER A 294 -13.25 45.95 -15.27
CA SER A 294 -14.40 45.02 -15.29
C SER A 294 -13.87 43.54 -15.18
N GLU A 295 -14.49 42.40 -15.54
CA GLU A 295 -15.77 42.09 -16.23
C GLU A 295 -16.37 40.70 -15.83
N SER A 296 -17.37 40.73 -14.95
CA SER A 296 -18.59 39.90 -14.91
C SER A 296 -18.64 38.45 -15.47
N VAL A 297 -18.79 37.48 -14.57
CA VAL A 297 -19.74 36.35 -14.69
C VAL A 297 -20.53 36.25 -13.37
N SER A 298 -21.84 36.03 -13.43
CA SER A 298 -22.73 36.00 -12.25
C SER A 298 -23.27 34.60 -11.97
N THR A 299 -22.98 34.06 -10.78
CA THR A 299 -23.71 32.94 -10.17
C THR A 299 -24.53 33.44 -8.97
N ASP A 300 -25.74 32.88 -8.80
CA ASP A 300 -26.66 33.34 -7.75
C ASP A 300 -26.18 32.91 -6.34
N SER A 301 -26.47 33.72 -5.34
CA SER A 301 -25.94 33.60 -3.98
C SER A 301 -26.82 32.75 -3.03
N GLY A 302 -27.84 32.07 -3.56
CA GLY A 302 -28.74 31.21 -2.77
C GLY A 302 -28.16 29.85 -2.38
N ASP A 303 -27.56 29.13 -3.34
CA ASP A 303 -27.33 27.68 -3.21
C ASP A 303 -26.16 27.29 -2.28
N LEU A 304 -25.30 28.24 -1.91
CA LEU A 304 -24.14 27.99 -1.05
C LEU A 304 -24.48 27.78 0.44
N LEU A 305 -25.72 28.04 0.86
CA LEU A 305 -26.18 27.91 2.26
C LEU A 305 -26.80 26.54 2.60
N GLU A 306 -27.10 25.69 1.61
CA GLU A 306 -27.64 24.34 1.86
C GLU A 306 -26.54 23.31 2.21
N LEU A 307 -25.30 23.53 1.75
CA LEU A 307 -24.18 22.59 1.87
C LEU A 307 -23.66 22.34 3.31
N SER A 308 -24.11 23.10 4.32
CA SER A 308 -23.63 22.98 5.71
C SER A 308 -24.61 22.29 6.68
N ARG A 309 -25.66 21.63 6.19
CA ARG A 309 -26.73 21.05 7.02
C ARG A 309 -26.66 19.52 7.16
N VAL A 310 -25.62 19.03 7.86
CA VAL A 310 -25.58 17.62 8.32
C VAL A 310 -26.65 17.40 9.41
N PRO A 311 -27.61 16.48 9.25
CA PRO A 311 -28.62 16.23 10.28
C PRO A 311 -28.01 15.62 11.54
N THR A 312 -28.44 16.08 12.71
CA THR A 312 -28.04 15.43 13.97
C THR A 312 -28.55 13.98 14.03
N TYR A 313 -27.79 13.08 14.64
CA TYR A 313 -28.11 11.65 14.77
C TYR A 313 -29.54 11.37 15.25
N ARG A 314 -30.07 12.21 16.16
CA ARG A 314 -31.43 12.13 16.71
C ARG A 314 -32.55 12.45 15.70
N THR A 315 -32.21 13.08 14.58
CA THR A 315 -33.11 13.41 13.47
C THR A 315 -33.18 12.26 12.46
N ALA A 316 -32.03 11.64 12.13
CA ALA A 316 -31.96 10.51 11.20
C ALA A 316 -32.82 9.32 11.66
N LEU A 317 -32.82 9.01 12.96
CA LEU A 317 -33.61 7.93 13.57
C LEU A 317 -35.14 8.17 13.61
N ARG A 318 -35.65 9.26 13.01
CA ARG A 318 -37.09 9.56 12.92
C ARG A 318 -37.62 9.70 11.48
N ALA A 319 -36.76 9.62 10.48
CA ALA A 319 -37.19 9.67 9.09
C ALA A 319 -37.79 8.31 8.66
N PRO A 320 -39.01 8.27 8.07
CA PRO A 320 -39.55 7.03 7.52
C PRO A 320 -38.81 6.66 6.22
N SER A 321 -38.46 5.38 6.07
CA SER A 321 -37.74 4.87 4.91
C SER A 321 -38.63 4.79 3.65
N GLN A 322 -38.44 5.73 2.72
CA GLN A 322 -39.06 5.65 1.39
C GLN A 322 -38.31 4.64 0.51
N CYS A 323 -38.95 3.54 0.19
CA CYS A 323 -38.45 2.55 -0.76
C CYS A 323 -38.96 2.87 -2.18
N HIS A 324 -38.08 3.27 -3.09
CA HIS A 324 -38.44 3.65 -4.46
C HIS A 324 -38.45 2.42 -5.40
N ASN A 325 -39.59 1.74 -5.47
CA ASN A 325 -39.77 0.51 -6.25
C ASN A 325 -40.22 0.77 -7.70
N GLN A 326 -39.40 1.43 -8.53
CA GLN A 326 -39.57 1.36 -9.99
C GLN A 326 -38.28 1.70 -10.76
N PRO A 327 -37.76 0.82 -11.64
CA PRO A 327 -36.80 1.20 -12.66
C PRO A 327 -37.51 1.87 -13.85
N PRO A 328 -36.89 2.84 -14.55
CA PRO A 328 -37.40 3.36 -15.81
C PRO A 328 -37.34 2.27 -16.90
N GLY A 329 -38.42 2.14 -17.67
CA GLY A 329 -38.47 1.22 -18.82
C GLY A 329 -37.73 1.79 -20.04
N TYR A 330 -37.16 0.90 -20.84
CA TYR A 330 -36.51 1.22 -22.12
C TYR A 330 -37.07 0.30 -23.22
N GLU A 331 -37.20 0.84 -24.42
CA GLU A 331 -37.71 0.12 -25.60
C GLU A 331 -36.57 -0.55 -26.38
N ASP A 332 -36.76 -1.81 -26.78
CA ASP A 332 -35.77 -2.58 -27.55
C ASP A 332 -35.68 -2.06 -29.00
N THR A 333 -34.54 -1.46 -29.37
CA THR A 333 -34.24 -1.11 -30.76
C THR A 333 -33.33 -2.18 -31.37
N THR A 334 -33.92 -3.11 -32.12
CA THR A 334 -33.19 -4.16 -32.84
C THR A 334 -32.53 -3.61 -34.12
N ILE A 335 -31.21 -3.76 -34.22
CA ILE A 335 -30.45 -3.50 -35.45
C ILE A 335 -29.96 -4.84 -36.01
N TYR A 336 -30.48 -5.22 -37.18
CA TYR A 336 -29.89 -6.26 -38.01
C TYR A 336 -28.67 -5.70 -38.74
N ASN A 337 -27.59 -6.49 -38.82
CA ASN A 337 -26.52 -6.30 -39.80
C ASN A 337 -26.54 -7.48 -40.79
N HIS A 338 -26.11 -7.18 -42.01
CA HIS A 338 -25.99 -8.12 -43.14
C HIS A 338 -24.68 -8.92 -43.11
#